data_AF-A0A124IF49-F1
#
_entry.id   AF-A0A124IF49-F1
#
_cell.length_a   1.000
_cell.length_b   1.000
_cell.length_c   1.000
_cell.angle_alpha   90.00
_cell.angle_beta   90.00
_cell.angle_gamma   90.00
#
_symmetry.space_group_name_H-M   'P 1'
#
loop_
_entity.id
_entity.type
_entity.pdbx_description
1 polymer ?
#
loop_
_entity_poly.entity_id
_entity_poly.type
_entity_poly.pdbx_seq_one_letter_code
_entity_poly.pdbx_strand_id
1 'polypeptide(L)'
;MKYTKVIAAVTAAAAALTLGVCVSPASAHTSDGWVRGYGDFSDDWNDEGILSRTSYASSNATCLWQKILWAEGVSYAGTSTSETFTKDKIDGIFGTNTARATWSLQSGWRLGTDSTVGGATFGRAARNLSYVGGSTASGKALTLQYNGDEHTFSIIRNPDGKYTFLDRRGDWRQAGYGYHSCG
;
A
#
# COMPACT_ATOMS: atom_id res chain seq x y z
N MET A 1 12.13 -40.15 71.08
CA MET A 1 12.40 -41.02 69.91
C MET A 1 11.77 -40.35 68.67
N LYS A 2 12.60 -39.81 67.77
CA LYS A 2 12.80 -40.27 66.37
C LYS A 2 11.51 -40.28 65.52
N TYR A 3 11.24 -39.18 64.79
CA TYR A 3 11.41 -38.95 63.34
C TYR A 3 10.43 -39.71 62.43
N THR A 4 9.70 -39.01 61.57
CA THR A 4 9.73 -39.16 60.09
C THR A 4 8.94 -38.02 59.41
N LYS A 5 9.53 -37.45 58.36
CA LYS A 5 9.05 -36.34 57.52
C LYS A 5 8.13 -36.86 56.42
N VAL A 6 7.14 -36.06 55.98
CA VAL A 6 6.62 -36.11 54.60
C VAL A 6 6.42 -34.68 54.08
N ILE A 7 6.90 -34.48 52.86
CA ILE A 7 6.99 -33.27 52.05
C ILE A 7 5.69 -33.07 51.27
N ALA A 8 5.21 -31.84 51.09
CA ALA A 8 4.43 -31.47 49.91
C ALA A 8 4.59 -29.97 49.61
N ALA A 9 5.19 -29.69 48.46
CA ALA A 9 5.30 -28.37 47.86
C ALA A 9 3.96 -27.96 47.24
N VAL A 10 3.60 -26.67 47.33
CA VAL A 10 2.59 -26.07 46.45
C VAL A 10 3.21 -24.83 45.80
N THR A 11 3.48 -24.99 44.51
CA THR A 11 3.85 -23.94 43.56
C THR A 11 2.68 -22.98 43.37
N ALA A 12 2.86 -21.71 43.73
CA ALA A 12 1.98 -20.62 43.31
C ALA A 12 2.57 -19.98 42.05
N ALA A 13 2.12 -20.41 40.87
CA ALA A 13 2.43 -19.75 39.61
C ALA A 13 1.51 -18.52 39.45
N ALA A 14 2.09 -17.32 39.55
CA ALA A 14 1.39 -16.08 39.21
C ALA A 14 1.27 -15.97 37.69
N ALA A 15 0.05 -16.11 37.16
CA ALA A 15 -0.22 -15.85 35.75
C ALA A 15 -0.19 -14.34 35.49
N ALA A 16 0.87 -13.86 34.85
CA ALA A 16 0.92 -12.52 34.29
C ALA A 16 0.05 -12.49 33.03
N LEU A 17 -1.13 -11.86 33.13
CA LEU A 17 -1.96 -11.50 31.98
C LEU A 17 -1.27 -10.37 31.22
N THR A 18 -0.48 -10.71 30.21
CA THR A 18 -0.05 -9.74 29.21
C THR A 18 -1.23 -9.49 28.27
N LEU A 19 -1.81 -8.29 28.37
CA LEU A 19 -2.76 -7.79 27.37
C LEU A 19 -2.01 -7.70 26.03
N GLY A 20 -2.21 -8.69 25.16
CA GLY A 20 -1.81 -8.63 23.77
C GLY A 20 -2.61 -7.52 23.11
N VAL A 21 -1.97 -6.38 22.86
CA VAL A 21 -2.52 -5.36 21.95
C VAL A 21 -2.41 -5.96 20.56
N CYS A 22 -3.46 -6.67 20.12
CA CYS A 22 -3.66 -6.98 18.72
C CYS A 22 -3.81 -5.63 18.01
N VAL A 23 -2.72 -5.09 17.48
CA VAL A 23 -2.79 -4.13 16.37
C VAL A 23 -3.35 -4.93 15.21
N SER A 24 -4.69 -4.92 15.08
CA SER A 24 -5.32 -5.25 13.82
C SER A 24 -4.72 -4.31 12.76
N PRO A 25 -4.42 -4.80 11.54
CA PRO A 25 -3.99 -3.91 10.47
C PRO A 25 -5.03 -2.79 10.35
N ALA A 26 -4.56 -1.55 10.39
CA ALA A 26 -5.44 -0.40 10.37
C ALA A 26 -6.15 -0.38 9.01
N SER A 27 -7.44 -0.70 9.02
CA SER A 27 -8.18 -0.95 7.81
C SER A 27 -8.43 0.34 7.01
N ALA A 28 -7.85 0.45 5.82
CA ALA A 28 -8.19 1.40 4.79
C ALA A 28 -9.42 0.89 4.02
N HIS A 29 -10.62 1.23 4.50
CA HIS A 29 -11.84 0.88 3.78
C HIS A 29 -12.12 1.94 2.70
N THR A 30 -12.48 1.51 1.49
CA THR A 30 -12.92 2.41 0.39
C THR A 30 -14.00 3.42 0.82
N SER A 31 -14.77 3.13 1.86
CA SER A 31 -15.76 4.05 2.45
C SER A 31 -15.16 5.37 2.93
N ASP A 32 -13.87 5.40 3.26
CA ASP A 32 -13.19 6.63 3.64
C ASP A 32 -12.83 7.49 2.43
N GLY A 33 -12.84 6.92 1.22
CA GLY A 33 -12.65 7.62 -0.05
C GLY A 33 -11.21 7.88 -0.47
N TRP A 34 -10.22 7.32 0.25
CA TRP A 34 -8.79 7.56 0.05
C TRP A 34 -7.95 6.30 0.19
N VAL A 35 -6.84 6.22 -0.54
CA VAL A 35 -5.71 5.35 -0.16
C VAL A 35 -5.13 5.91 1.14
N ARG A 36 -5.13 5.11 2.19
CA ARG A 36 -4.82 5.56 3.55
C ARG A 36 -4.13 4.50 4.37
N GLY A 37 -3.60 4.89 5.52
CA GLY A 37 -3.15 3.93 6.51
C GLY A 37 -2.69 4.56 7.82
N TYR A 38 -2.37 3.72 8.79
CA TYR A 38 -1.97 4.13 10.14
C TYR A 38 -1.01 3.10 10.74
N GLY A 39 -0.05 3.57 11.52
CA GLY A 39 0.95 2.70 12.13
C GLY A 39 2.09 2.40 11.17
N ASP A 40 2.43 1.12 11.00
CA ASP A 40 3.46 0.67 10.06
C ASP A 40 3.02 1.02 8.64
N PHE A 41 3.92 1.60 7.83
CA PHE A 41 3.58 2.01 6.47
C PHE A 41 3.76 0.86 5.47
N SER A 42 4.42 -0.23 5.86
CA SER A 42 4.73 -1.34 4.97
C SER A 42 3.53 -2.26 4.70
N ASP A 43 2.47 -2.17 5.51
CA ASP A 43 1.22 -2.91 5.38
C ASP A 43 -0.02 -2.02 5.17
N ASP A 44 0.16 -0.70 5.14
CA ASP A 44 -0.91 0.31 5.00
C ASP A 44 -1.85 0.06 3.81
N TRP A 45 -1.37 -0.52 2.71
CA TRP A 45 -2.17 -0.70 1.50
C TRP A 45 -2.80 -2.11 1.37
N ASN A 46 -2.71 -2.96 2.40
CA ASN A 46 -3.12 -4.37 2.30
C ASN A 46 -4.63 -4.59 2.11
N ASP A 47 -5.46 -3.62 2.44
CA ASP A 47 -6.92 -3.73 2.38
C ASP A 47 -7.58 -2.65 1.51
N GLU A 48 -6.77 -2.02 0.67
CA GLU A 48 -7.21 -0.97 -0.25
C GLU A 48 -8.26 -1.44 -1.25
N GLY A 49 -9.03 -0.45 -1.72
CA GLY A 49 -10.07 -0.61 -2.71
C GLY A 49 -9.61 -1.20 -4.04
N ILE A 50 -10.54 -1.84 -4.72
CA ILE A 50 -10.31 -2.38 -6.05
C ILE A 50 -10.22 -1.25 -7.08
N LEU A 51 -9.05 -1.07 -7.70
CA LEU A 51 -8.90 -0.30 -8.93
C LEU A 51 -8.97 -1.22 -10.14
N SER A 52 -9.80 -0.85 -11.10
CA SER A 52 -9.91 -1.58 -12.37
C SER A 52 -10.50 -0.68 -13.45
N ARG A 53 -10.69 -1.24 -14.65
CA ARG A 53 -11.37 -0.56 -15.76
C ARG A 53 -12.84 -0.20 -15.46
N THR A 54 -13.43 -0.79 -14.42
CA THR A 54 -14.83 -0.56 -14.03
C THR A 54 -14.99 0.03 -12.62
N SER A 55 -13.94 0.00 -11.80
CA SER A 55 -13.95 0.46 -10.42
C SER A 55 -12.90 1.54 -10.23
N TYR A 56 -13.34 2.75 -9.89
CA TYR A 56 -12.47 3.93 -9.75
C TYR A 56 -11.56 4.19 -10.96
N ALA A 57 -12.08 3.83 -12.15
CA ALA A 57 -11.36 3.88 -13.42
C ALA A 57 -10.93 5.29 -13.84
N SER A 58 -11.48 6.33 -13.22
CA SER A 58 -10.99 7.70 -13.33
C SER A 58 -10.88 8.29 -11.92
N SER A 59 -9.67 8.28 -11.35
CA SER A 59 -9.44 8.71 -9.97
C SER A 59 -7.97 9.06 -9.69
N ASN A 60 -7.74 9.81 -8.62
CA ASN A 60 -6.38 10.05 -8.12
C ASN A 60 -5.74 8.79 -7.51
N ALA A 61 -6.52 7.86 -6.97
CA ALA A 61 -6.01 6.54 -6.57
C ALA A 61 -5.47 5.76 -7.78
N THR A 62 -6.17 5.80 -8.92
CA THR A 62 -5.64 5.26 -10.18
C THR A 62 -4.36 5.96 -10.63
N CYS A 63 -4.28 7.28 -10.46
CA CYS A 63 -3.05 8.04 -10.76
C CYS A 63 -1.86 7.61 -9.88
N LEU A 64 -2.09 7.35 -8.58
CA LEU A 64 -1.07 6.77 -7.70
C LEU A 64 -0.61 5.39 -8.22
N TRP A 65 -1.55 4.54 -8.62
CA TRP A 65 -1.20 3.24 -9.19
C TRP A 65 -0.36 3.36 -10.46
N GLN A 66 -0.70 4.28 -11.36
CA GLN A 66 0.11 4.54 -12.56
C GLN A 66 1.51 5.08 -12.24
N LYS A 67 1.67 5.87 -11.16
CA LYS A 67 2.99 6.26 -10.64
C LYS A 67 3.80 5.06 -10.17
N ILE A 68 3.15 4.08 -9.54
CA ILE A 68 3.78 2.81 -9.16
C ILE A 68 4.20 2.03 -10.41
N LEU A 69 3.31 1.86 -11.40
CA LEU A 69 3.65 1.18 -12.66
C LEU A 69 4.86 1.83 -13.37
N TRP A 70 4.92 3.16 -13.39
CA TRP A 70 6.06 3.90 -13.90
C TRP A 70 7.32 3.65 -13.07
N ALA A 71 7.23 3.70 -11.74
CA ALA A 71 8.36 3.45 -10.85
C ALA A 71 8.94 2.04 -10.97
N GLU A 72 8.09 1.04 -11.18
CA GLU A 72 8.50 -0.34 -11.42
C GLU A 72 9.03 -0.58 -12.85
N GLY A 73 9.00 0.43 -13.74
CA GLY A 73 9.53 0.30 -15.10
C GLY A 73 8.80 -0.74 -15.96
N VAL A 74 7.51 -0.96 -15.70
CA VAL A 74 6.77 -2.11 -16.24
C VAL A 74 6.75 -2.12 -17.77
N SER A 75 7.19 -3.23 -18.36
CA SER A 75 6.97 -3.53 -19.77
C SER A 75 5.75 -4.43 -19.93
N TYR A 76 4.90 -4.15 -20.92
CA TYR A 76 3.66 -4.88 -21.18
C TYR A 76 3.40 -5.04 -22.68
N ALA A 77 2.57 -6.01 -23.03
CA ALA A 77 2.18 -6.24 -24.42
C ALA A 77 1.35 -5.06 -24.95
N GLY A 78 1.94 -4.26 -25.83
CA GLY A 78 1.26 -3.20 -26.57
C GLY A 78 0.39 -3.75 -27.70
N THR A 79 -0.01 -2.88 -28.63
CA THR A 79 -0.85 -3.30 -29.77
C THR A 79 -0.06 -4.07 -30.83
N SER A 80 1.22 -3.76 -31.00
CA SER A 80 2.08 -4.37 -32.03
C SER A 80 3.47 -4.77 -31.52
N THR A 81 3.89 -4.23 -30.38
CA THR A 81 5.18 -4.51 -29.76
C THR A 81 5.07 -4.39 -28.24
N SER A 82 6.08 -4.84 -27.51
CA SER A 82 6.22 -4.54 -26.08
C SER A 82 6.36 -3.03 -25.89
N GLU A 83 5.60 -2.47 -24.95
CA GLU A 83 5.64 -1.07 -24.55
C GLU A 83 6.08 -0.96 -23.08
N THR A 84 6.82 0.09 -22.74
CA THR A 84 7.14 0.45 -21.35
C THR A 84 6.10 1.42 -20.80
N PHE A 85 5.80 1.32 -19.51
CA PHE A 85 4.90 2.24 -18.83
C PHE A 85 5.63 3.55 -18.51
N THR A 86 5.47 4.54 -19.37
CA THR A 86 6.15 5.82 -19.31
C THR A 86 5.35 6.87 -18.51
N LYS A 87 6.04 7.93 -18.07
CA LYS A 87 5.47 9.00 -17.24
C LYS A 87 4.27 9.72 -17.90
N ASP A 88 4.23 9.80 -19.22
CA ASP A 88 3.11 10.37 -19.99
C ASP A 88 1.82 9.54 -19.89
N LYS A 89 1.90 8.25 -19.55
CA LYS A 89 0.74 7.37 -19.34
C LYS A 89 0.09 7.55 -17.95
N ILE A 90 0.61 8.47 -17.13
CA ILE A 90 0.06 8.79 -15.80
C ILE A 90 -0.98 9.90 -15.97
N ASP A 91 -2.24 9.51 -16.06
CA ASP A 91 -3.37 10.38 -16.37
C ASP A 91 -4.59 10.13 -15.47
N GLY A 92 -4.46 9.28 -14.45
CA GLY A 92 -5.56 8.91 -13.55
C GLY A 92 -6.65 8.05 -14.19
N ILE A 93 -6.45 7.53 -15.40
CA ILE A 93 -7.43 6.72 -16.14
C ILE A 93 -6.96 5.26 -16.22
N PHE A 94 -7.74 4.34 -15.63
CA PHE A 94 -7.47 2.91 -15.65
C PHE A 94 -7.92 2.31 -17.00
N GLY A 95 -7.21 2.68 -18.05
CA GLY A 95 -7.46 2.23 -19.41
C GLY A 95 -6.85 0.86 -19.71
N THR A 96 -6.90 0.47 -20.99
CA THR A 96 -6.31 -0.79 -21.48
C THR A 96 -4.81 -0.90 -21.17
N ASN A 97 -4.06 0.19 -21.32
CA ASN A 97 -2.62 0.20 -21.07
C ASN A 97 -2.31 -0.03 -19.58
N THR A 98 -3.02 0.66 -18.69
CA THR A 98 -2.90 0.46 -17.23
C THR A 98 -3.28 -0.95 -16.83
N ALA A 99 -4.35 -1.52 -17.41
CA ALA A 99 -4.74 -2.91 -17.15
C ALA A 99 -3.67 -3.92 -17.58
N ARG A 100 -3.11 -3.77 -18.79
CA ARG A 100 -2.05 -4.66 -19.29
C ARG A 100 -0.75 -4.54 -18.50
N ALA A 101 -0.38 -3.32 -18.11
CA ALA A 101 0.77 -3.08 -17.24
C ALA A 101 0.55 -3.68 -15.84
N THR A 102 -0.65 -3.52 -15.27
CA THR A 102 -1.03 -4.15 -13.99
C THR A 102 -0.88 -5.66 -14.06
N TRP A 103 -1.42 -6.28 -15.12
CA TRP A 103 -1.29 -7.71 -15.34
C TRP A 103 0.19 -8.16 -15.42
N SER A 104 1.02 -7.42 -16.16
CA SER A 104 2.45 -7.72 -16.31
C SER A 104 3.18 -7.63 -14.98
N LEU A 105 2.92 -6.56 -14.20
CA LEU A 105 3.52 -6.37 -12.89
C LEU A 105 3.08 -7.46 -11.90
N GLN A 106 1.78 -7.79 -11.86
CA GLN A 106 1.28 -8.90 -11.04
C GLN A 106 1.98 -10.22 -11.40
N SER A 107 2.19 -10.48 -12.69
CA SER A 107 2.92 -11.67 -13.15
C SER A 107 4.37 -11.65 -12.65
N GLY A 108 5.06 -10.52 -12.78
CA GLY A 108 6.43 -10.35 -12.28
C GLY A 108 6.54 -10.53 -10.77
N TRP A 109 5.54 -10.04 -10.03
CA TRP A 109 5.42 -10.22 -8.58
C TRP A 109 4.87 -11.58 -8.15
N ARG A 110 4.54 -12.47 -9.10
CA ARG A 110 4.01 -13.82 -8.87
C ARG A 110 2.71 -13.80 -8.06
N LEU A 111 1.86 -12.82 -8.32
CA LEU A 111 0.50 -12.68 -7.78
C LEU A 111 -0.52 -13.29 -8.76
N GLY A 112 -1.79 -13.37 -8.34
CA GLY A 112 -2.89 -13.62 -9.28
C GLY A 112 -2.95 -12.50 -10.34
N THR A 113 -3.05 -12.88 -11.62
CA THR A 113 -2.97 -11.96 -12.75
C THR A 113 -4.35 -11.66 -13.33
N ASP A 114 -5.03 -10.68 -12.75
CA ASP A 114 -6.42 -10.32 -13.08
C ASP A 114 -6.56 -8.87 -13.59
N SER A 115 -5.44 -8.16 -13.79
CA SER A 115 -5.42 -6.74 -14.20
C SER A 115 -6.13 -5.79 -13.22
N THR A 116 -6.35 -6.25 -11.98
CA THR A 116 -7.15 -5.58 -10.96
C THR A 116 -6.29 -5.31 -9.74
N VAL A 117 -6.27 -4.07 -9.27
CA VAL A 117 -5.46 -3.69 -8.11
C VAL A 117 -6.33 -3.81 -6.88
N GLY A 118 -6.27 -4.97 -6.22
CA GLY A 118 -6.82 -5.17 -4.88
C GLY A 118 -5.74 -5.18 -3.81
N GLY A 119 -6.14 -5.43 -2.56
CA GLY A 119 -5.27 -5.44 -1.39
C GLY A 119 -3.99 -6.28 -1.51
N ALA A 120 -4.01 -7.42 -2.20
CA ALA A 120 -2.79 -8.21 -2.43
C ALA A 120 -1.78 -7.49 -3.35
N THR A 121 -2.28 -6.81 -4.39
CA THR A 121 -1.44 -6.07 -5.34
C THR A 121 -0.92 -4.78 -4.70
N PHE A 122 -1.80 -4.02 -4.05
CA PHE A 122 -1.43 -2.81 -3.33
C PHE A 122 -0.50 -3.09 -2.15
N GLY A 123 -0.80 -4.12 -1.35
CA GLY A 123 0.04 -4.57 -0.25
C GLY A 123 1.43 -5.01 -0.68
N ARG A 124 1.57 -5.62 -1.86
CA ARG A 124 2.90 -5.93 -2.43
C ARG A 124 3.67 -4.65 -2.77
N ALA A 125 3.00 -3.64 -3.30
CA ALA A 125 3.59 -2.34 -3.62
C ALA A 125 4.03 -1.58 -2.36
N ALA A 126 3.24 -1.62 -1.28
CA ALA A 126 3.56 -0.94 -0.02
C ALA A 126 4.91 -1.37 0.58
N ARG A 127 5.36 -2.61 0.30
CA ARG A 127 6.68 -3.12 0.72
C ARG A 127 7.86 -2.40 0.06
N ASN A 128 7.62 -1.66 -1.02
CA ASN A 128 8.63 -0.85 -1.69
C ASN A 128 8.69 0.59 -1.12
N LEU A 129 7.87 0.91 -0.12
CA LEU A 129 7.98 2.16 0.63
C LEU A 129 9.18 2.13 1.57
N SER A 130 9.91 3.24 1.66
CA SER A 130 10.97 3.45 2.64
C SER A 130 10.72 4.72 3.44
N TYR A 131 11.12 4.68 4.72
CA TYR A 131 11.07 5.84 5.60
C TYR A 131 12.10 6.90 5.15
N VAL A 132 11.64 8.15 5.02
CA VAL A 132 12.51 9.30 4.72
C VAL A 132 12.52 10.30 5.88
N GLY A 133 11.37 10.56 6.50
CA GLY A 133 11.27 11.54 7.58
C GLY A 133 9.87 11.68 8.16
N GLY A 134 9.70 12.60 9.12
CA GLY A 134 8.43 12.81 9.81
C GLY A 134 8.27 11.88 11.01
N SER A 135 7.06 11.34 11.21
CA SER A 135 6.78 10.44 12.33
C SER A 135 5.76 9.36 11.94
N THR A 136 5.97 8.14 12.40
CA THR A 136 5.02 7.02 12.28
C THR A 136 3.90 7.09 13.32
N ALA A 137 3.96 8.04 14.28
CA ALA A 137 2.93 8.22 15.28
C ALA A 137 1.61 8.71 14.67
N SER A 138 0.49 8.31 15.28
CA SER A 138 -0.84 8.75 14.85
C SER A 138 -0.98 10.28 14.88
N GLY A 139 -1.69 10.84 13.90
CA GLY A 139 -1.90 12.29 13.79
C GLY A 139 -0.67 13.08 13.35
N LYS A 140 0.38 12.42 12.84
CA LYS A 140 1.59 13.07 12.33
C LYS A 140 1.81 12.76 10.86
N ALA A 141 2.47 13.68 10.17
CA ALA A 141 2.89 13.46 8.80
C ALA A 141 4.10 12.52 8.75
N LEU A 142 4.08 11.61 7.78
CA LEU A 142 5.14 10.66 7.49
C LEU A 142 5.57 10.84 6.04
N THR A 143 6.84 11.15 5.83
CA THR A 143 7.44 11.28 4.51
C THR A 143 8.11 9.96 4.15
N LEU A 144 7.70 9.41 3.01
CA LEU A 144 8.17 8.15 2.47
C LEU A 144 8.71 8.35 1.06
N GLN A 145 9.43 7.35 0.58
CA GLN A 145 9.80 7.20 -0.81
C GLN A 145 9.31 5.84 -1.30
N TYR A 146 8.64 5.82 -2.45
CA TYR A 146 8.41 4.59 -3.17
C TYR A 146 9.65 4.26 -3.99
N ASN A 147 10.21 3.07 -3.82
CA ASN A 147 11.41 2.60 -4.50
C ASN A 147 11.03 1.48 -5.46
N GLY A 148 10.65 1.83 -6.68
CA GLY A 148 10.43 0.85 -7.73
C GLY A 148 11.76 0.41 -8.35
N ASP A 149 11.70 -0.65 -9.15
CA ASP A 149 12.87 -1.25 -9.80
C ASP A 149 13.61 -0.28 -10.74
N GLU A 150 12.91 0.69 -11.35
CA GLU A 150 13.47 1.61 -12.36
C GLU A 150 13.50 3.07 -11.89
N HIS A 151 12.47 3.51 -11.15
CA HIS A 151 12.39 4.88 -10.64
C HIS A 151 11.89 4.94 -9.20
N THR A 152 12.12 6.10 -8.58
CA THR A 152 11.60 6.40 -7.24
C THR A 152 10.72 7.66 -7.28
N PHE A 153 9.83 7.80 -6.31
CA PHE A 153 9.11 9.05 -6.08
C PHE A 153 8.77 9.27 -4.61
N SER A 154 8.68 10.54 -4.21
CA SER A 154 8.24 10.93 -2.88
C SER A 154 6.75 10.73 -2.70
N ILE A 155 6.36 10.23 -1.53
CA ILE A 155 4.97 10.03 -1.14
C ILE A 155 4.83 10.39 0.34
N ILE A 156 3.76 11.09 0.70
CA ILE A 156 3.54 11.56 2.08
C ILE A 156 2.23 10.97 2.58
N ARG A 157 2.26 10.34 3.75
CA ARG A 157 1.07 10.03 4.52
C ARG A 157 0.80 11.21 5.45
N ASN A 158 -0.28 11.94 5.20
CA ASN A 158 -0.59 13.16 5.96
C ASN A 158 -1.12 12.81 7.39
N PRO A 159 -1.34 13.81 8.28
CA PRO A 159 -1.84 13.54 9.63
C PRO A 159 -3.18 12.79 9.72
N ASP A 160 -4.00 12.83 8.67
CA ASP A 160 -5.26 12.07 8.58
C ASP A 160 -5.04 10.61 8.12
N GLY A 161 -3.79 10.21 7.82
CA GLY A 161 -3.45 8.91 7.25
C GLY A 161 -3.58 8.85 5.73
N LYS A 162 -3.93 9.95 5.04
CA LYS A 162 -4.16 9.95 3.59
C LYS A 162 -2.85 10.07 2.83
N TYR A 163 -2.67 9.24 1.81
CA TYR A 163 -1.50 9.29 0.96
C TYR A 163 -1.59 10.42 -0.08
N THR A 164 -0.49 11.16 -0.23
CA THR A 164 -0.31 12.23 -1.21
C THR A 164 0.97 12.03 -1.99
N PHE A 165 0.98 12.42 -3.26
CA PHE A 165 2.09 12.21 -4.18
C PHE A 165 2.11 13.31 -5.25
N LEU A 166 3.24 13.45 -5.94
CA LEU A 166 3.36 14.32 -7.11
C LEU A 166 2.88 13.59 -8.37
N ASP A 167 1.94 14.17 -9.11
CA ASP A 167 1.53 13.67 -10.42
C ASP A 167 2.62 13.87 -11.49
N ARG A 168 2.29 13.65 -12.77
CA ARG A 168 3.28 13.80 -13.85
C ARG A 168 3.72 15.25 -14.07
N ARG A 169 2.85 16.24 -13.79
CA ARG A 169 3.16 17.68 -13.89
C ARG A 169 3.90 18.23 -12.67
N GLY A 170 3.92 17.48 -11.56
CA GLY A 170 4.56 17.90 -10.32
C GLY A 170 3.62 18.62 -9.36
N ASP A 171 2.31 18.44 -9.52
CA ASP A 171 1.33 18.92 -8.56
C ASP A 171 1.07 17.87 -7.48
N TRP A 172 0.94 18.30 -6.22
CA TRP A 172 0.54 17.41 -5.13
C TRP A 172 -0.92 16.99 -5.28
N ARG A 173 -1.13 15.67 -5.31
CA ARG A 173 -2.44 15.03 -5.33
C ARG A 173 -2.62 14.18 -4.09
N GLN A 174 -3.83 14.20 -3.54
CA GLN A 174 -4.24 13.18 -2.57
C GLN A 174 -4.83 12.00 -3.34
N ALA A 175 -4.50 10.77 -2.94
CA ALA A 175 -4.88 9.53 -3.62
C ALA A 175 -6.34 9.14 -3.33
N GLY A 176 -7.28 9.98 -3.79
CA GLY A 176 -8.71 9.77 -3.60
C GLY A 176 -9.33 8.85 -4.64
N TYR A 177 -10.29 8.04 -4.20
CA TYR A 177 -11.08 7.14 -5.05
C TYR A 177 -12.22 7.89 -5.76
N GLY A 178 -12.82 8.90 -5.11
CA GLY A 178 -14.05 9.56 -5.55
C GLY A 178 -13.88 10.74 -6.51
N TYR A 179 -12.66 11.09 -6.90
CA TYR A 179 -12.42 12.22 -7.81
C TYR A 179 -11.11 12.08 -8.58
N HIS A 180 -11.03 12.83 -9.68
CA HIS A 180 -9.89 12.84 -10.59
C HIS A 180 -9.43 14.28 -10.83
N SER A 181 -8.19 14.58 -10.41
CA SER A 181 -7.51 15.84 -10.66
C SER A 181 -6.07 15.65 -11.16
N CYS A 182 -5.66 14.41 -11.40
CA CYS A 182 -4.36 14.05 -11.95
C CYS A 182 -4.22 14.61 -13.38
N GLY A 183 -3.05 15.13 -13.73
CA GLY A 183 -2.85 15.74 -15.05
C GLY A 183 -1.41 15.94 -15.41
#